data_AF-A0A957UP21-F1
#
_entry.id   AF-A0A957UP21-F1
#
_cell.length_a   1.000
_cell.length_b   1.000
_cell.length_c   1.000
_cell.angle_alpha   90.00
_cell.angle_beta   90.00
_cell.angle_gamma   90.00
#
_symmetry.space_group_name_H-M   'P 1'
#
loop_
_entity.id
_entity.type
_entity.pdbx_description
1 polymer ?
#
loop_
_entity_poly.entity_id
_entity_poly.type
_entity_poly.pdbx_seq_one_letter_code
_entity_poly.pdbx_strand_id
1 'polypeptide(L)'
;AVITVPLPDNLTTWRVIARAVTLDTKVGEATTSLLVTQDIIAQPNLPRYGVLGDRFGVGLVGQNFSGAATTGQAELTAENLLLLDAGAQTLDLPNGGSQAAHWTAVASQIGVGKVTSSLNTAAGGDLVELP
;
A
#
# COMPACT_ATOMS: atom_id res chain seq x y z
N ALA A 1 -15.42 -23.73 18.76
CA ALA A 1 -15.70 -23.53 17.33
C ALA A 1 -14.48 -22.89 16.68
N VAL A 2 -14.19 -23.21 15.42
CA VAL A 2 -13.08 -22.62 14.64
C VAL A 2 -13.68 -22.10 13.33
N ILE A 3 -13.29 -20.89 12.92
CA ILE A 3 -13.76 -20.25 11.68
C ILE A 3 -12.52 -19.84 10.89
N THR A 4 -12.53 -20.13 9.59
CA THR A 4 -11.48 -19.71 8.65
C THR A 4 -11.97 -18.50 7.86
N VAL A 5 -11.17 -17.45 7.79
CA VAL A 5 -11.48 -16.21 7.07
C VAL A 5 -10.27 -15.83 6.21
N PRO A 6 -10.44 -15.55 4.91
CA PRO A 6 -9.36 -15.01 4.09
C PRO A 6 -9.01 -13.59 4.57
N LEU A 7 -7.72 -13.30 4.72
CA LEU A 7 -7.28 -11.94 5.02
C LEU A 7 -7.34 -11.10 3.75
N PRO A 8 -7.78 -9.83 3.85
CA PRO A 8 -7.69 -8.89 2.75
C PRO A 8 -6.24 -8.40 2.56
N ASP A 9 -5.94 -7.86 1.38
CA ASP A 9 -4.61 -7.34 1.03
C ASP A 9 -4.17 -6.11 1.85
N ASN A 10 -5.09 -5.50 2.60
CA ASN A 10 -4.75 -4.35 3.45
C ASN A 10 -3.84 -4.77 4.61
N LEU A 11 -2.58 -4.32 4.53
CA LEU A 11 -1.56 -4.50 5.56
C LEU A 11 -1.80 -3.55 6.74
N THR A 12 -2.73 -3.94 7.61
CA THR A 12 -3.15 -3.14 8.76
C THR A 12 -3.40 -4.02 9.98
N THR A 13 -3.63 -3.38 11.12
CA THR A 13 -4.11 -4.07 12.31
C THR A 13 -5.63 -4.19 12.26
N TRP A 14 -6.11 -5.41 12.06
CA TRP A 14 -7.53 -5.75 12.08
C TRP A 14 -8.03 -5.92 13.51
N ARG A 15 -9.26 -5.47 13.78
CA ARG A 15 -9.96 -5.70 15.06
C ARG A 15 -11.06 -6.73 14.85
N VAL A 16 -10.95 -7.87 15.52
CA VAL A 16 -11.94 -8.94 15.49
C VAL A 16 -12.84 -8.80 16.72
N ILE A 17 -14.15 -8.75 16.49
CA ILE A 17 -15.17 -8.62 17.53
C ILE A 17 -16.10 -9.84 17.44
N ALA A 18 -16.20 -10.60 18.52
CA ALA A 18 -17.11 -11.72 18.66
C ALA A 18 -18.23 -11.35 19.63
N ARG A 19 -19.49 -11.50 19.22
CA ARG A 19 -20.68 -11.27 20.06
C ARG A 19 -21.51 -12.54 20.14
N ALA A 20 -21.99 -12.85 21.33
CA ALA A 20 -22.81 -14.03 21.60
C ALA A 20 -24.08 -13.65 22.37
N VAL A 21 -25.17 -14.35 22.06
CA VAL A 21 -26.44 -14.26 22.79
C VAL A 21 -26.97 -15.67 23.05
N THR A 22 -27.40 -15.94 24.28
CA THR A 22 -28.05 -17.21 24.64
C THR A 22 -29.57 -17.12 24.44
N LEU A 23 -30.26 -18.26 24.43
CA LEU A 23 -31.72 -18.30 24.31
C LEU A 23 -32.43 -17.60 25.49
N ASP A 24 -31.84 -17.64 26.69
CA ASP A 24 -32.29 -16.90 27.88
C ASP A 24 -31.75 -15.45 27.92
N THR A 25 -31.35 -14.90 26.77
CA THR A 25 -30.98 -13.48 26.54
C THR A 25 -29.74 -12.97 27.28
N LYS A 26 -28.84 -13.86 27.72
CA LYS A 26 -27.52 -13.45 28.21
C LYS A 26 -26.64 -13.07 27.04
N VAL A 27 -25.90 -11.98 27.19
CA VAL A 27 -25.02 -11.44 26.15
C VAL A 27 -23.56 -11.50 26.57
N GLY A 28 -22.66 -11.62 25.61
CA GLY A 28 -21.22 -11.53 25.80
C GLY A 28 -20.52 -10.95 24.57
N GLU A 29 -19.39 -10.28 24.80
CA GLU A 29 -18.52 -9.75 23.75
C GLU A 29 -17.07 -10.11 24.07
N ALA A 30 -16.28 -10.39 23.02
CA ALA A 30 -14.83 -10.49 23.09
C ALA A 30 -14.22 -9.72 21.92
N THR A 31 -13.09 -9.05 22.16
CA THR A 31 -12.34 -8.31 21.15
C THR A 31 -10.89 -8.76 21.13
N THR A 32 -10.32 -8.91 19.93
CA THR A 32 -8.88 -9.16 19.74
C THR A 32 -8.36 -8.40 18.52
N SER A 33 -7.04 -8.21 18.43
CA SER A 33 -6.37 -7.54 17.30
C SER A 33 -5.47 -8.51 16.55
N LEU A 34 -5.38 -8.34 15.23
CA LEU A 34 -4.54 -9.13 14.34
C LEU A 34 -3.75 -8.19 13.42
N LEU A 35 -2.42 -8.20 13.55
CA LEU A 35 -1.53 -7.47 12.65
C LEU A 35 -1.34 -8.26 11.35
N VAL A 36 -1.62 -7.62 10.22
CA VAL A 36 -1.29 -8.11 8.88
C VAL A 36 -0.21 -7.21 8.31
N THR A 37 0.95 -7.77 7.99
CA THR A 37 2.11 -7.01 7.50
C THR A 37 2.92 -7.84 6.52
N GLN A 38 3.73 -7.16 5.71
CA GLN A 38 4.81 -7.75 4.92
C GLN A 38 6.16 -7.20 5.41
N ASP A 39 7.25 -7.86 5.03
CA ASP A 39 8.61 -7.41 5.36
C ASP A 39 8.98 -6.13 4.59
N ILE A 40 8.46 -5.96 3.38
CA ILE A 40 8.61 -4.77 2.54
C ILE A 40 7.21 -4.31 2.16
N ILE A 41 6.94 -3.01 2.32
CA ILE A 41 5.63 -2.43 2.01
C ILE A 41 5.80 -1.28 1.02
N ALA A 42 5.00 -1.32 -0.04
CA ALA A 42 4.85 -0.27 -1.03
C ALA A 42 3.58 0.53 -0.71
N GLN A 43 3.70 1.79 -0.31
CA GLN A 43 2.55 2.67 -0.04
C GLN A 43 2.46 3.81 -1.06
N PRO A 44 1.61 3.70 -2.10
CA PRO A 44 1.45 4.76 -3.08
C PRO A 44 0.98 6.06 -2.42
N ASN A 45 1.56 7.17 -2.84
CA ASN A 45 1.20 8.52 -2.45
C ASN A 45 0.69 9.27 -3.68
N LEU A 46 -0.61 9.12 -3.94
CA LEU A 46 -1.31 9.71 -5.08
C LEU A 46 -2.32 10.77 -4.60
N PRO A 47 -2.54 11.86 -5.36
CA PRO A 47 -3.68 12.73 -5.11
C PRO A 47 -4.99 11.96 -5.37
N ARG A 48 -6.09 12.39 -4.73
CA ARG A 48 -7.40 11.75 -4.91
C ARG A 48 -7.99 11.91 -6.32
N TYR A 49 -7.63 12.99 -7.00
CA TYR A 49 -8.02 13.31 -8.36
C TYR A 49 -7.03 14.31 -8.96
N GLY A 50 -6.90 14.31 -10.29
CA GLY A 50 -6.21 15.34 -11.05
C GLY A 50 -7.19 16.11 -11.94
N VAL A 51 -6.83 17.33 -12.33
CA VAL A 51 -7.55 18.08 -13.37
C VAL A 51 -6.79 17.95 -14.68
N LEU A 52 -7.50 17.75 -15.80
CA LEU A 52 -6.86 17.61 -17.11
C LEU A 52 -5.89 18.76 -17.39
N GLY A 53 -4.64 18.43 -17.72
CA GLY A 53 -3.56 19.37 -17.98
C GLY A 53 -2.74 19.78 -16.76
N ASP A 54 -3.19 19.46 -15.53
CA ASP A 54 -2.42 19.76 -14.33
C ASP A 54 -1.15 18.93 -14.25
N ARG A 55 -0.11 19.56 -13.73
CA ARG A 55 1.16 18.93 -13.39
C ARG A 55 1.28 18.80 -11.88
N PHE A 56 1.53 17.59 -11.38
CA PHE A 56 1.63 17.30 -9.96
C PHE A 56 2.61 16.17 -9.66
N GLY A 57 2.97 16.01 -8.38
CA GLY A 57 3.78 14.90 -7.92
C GLY A 57 2.93 13.67 -7.61
N VAL A 58 3.38 12.51 -8.06
CA VAL A 58 2.95 11.19 -7.59
C VAL A 58 4.14 10.50 -6.95
N GLY A 59 3.90 9.57 -6.04
CA GLY A 59 5.01 8.90 -5.37
C GLY A 59 4.66 7.56 -4.79
N LEU A 60 5.68 6.95 -4.21
CA LEU A 60 5.61 5.69 -3.50
C LEU A 60 6.49 5.78 -2.26
N VAL A 61 5.94 5.48 -1.08
CA VAL A 61 6.73 5.34 0.14
C VAL A 61 7.05 3.86 0.33
N GLY A 62 8.32 3.52 0.27
CA GLY A 62 8.83 2.20 0.64
C GLY A 62 9.10 2.12 2.13
N GLN A 63 8.70 1.03 2.77
CA GLN A 63 8.98 0.76 4.18
C GLN A 63 9.64 -0.63 4.32
N ASN A 64 10.59 -0.74 5.25
CA ASN A 64 11.34 -1.97 5.46
C ASN A 64 11.21 -2.44 6.91
N PHE A 65 10.65 -3.64 7.08
CA PHE A 65 10.49 -4.36 8.34
C PHE A 65 11.19 -5.73 8.33
N SER A 66 12.05 -6.00 7.33
CA SER A 66 12.73 -7.30 7.14
C SER A 66 13.78 -7.65 8.19
N GLY A 67 14.09 -6.76 9.12
CA GLY A 67 15.10 -6.98 10.17
C GLY A 67 16.53 -6.58 9.78
N ALA A 68 16.79 -6.21 8.53
CA ALA A 68 18.09 -5.73 8.04
C ALA A 68 17.93 -4.55 7.07
N ALA A 69 18.98 -3.73 6.93
CA ALA A 69 18.99 -2.69 5.89
C ALA A 69 19.02 -3.33 4.50
N THR A 70 18.30 -2.74 3.55
CA THR A 70 18.24 -3.21 2.16
C THR A 70 18.17 -2.03 1.19
N THR A 71 18.36 -2.28 -0.09
CA THR A 71 18.08 -1.33 -1.16
C THR A 71 16.95 -1.87 -2.03
N GLY A 72 16.15 -0.96 -2.58
CA GLY A 72 14.99 -1.29 -3.39
C GLY A 72 14.91 -0.50 -4.67
N GLN A 73 14.24 -1.04 -5.66
CA GLN A 73 13.84 -0.33 -6.86
C GLN A 73 12.34 -0.05 -6.80
N ALA A 74 12.00 1.24 -6.74
CA ALA A 74 10.64 1.73 -6.81
C ALA A 74 10.29 2.08 -8.26
N GLU A 75 9.16 1.59 -8.74
CA GLU A 75 8.65 1.88 -10.08
C GLU A 75 7.17 2.29 -10.02
N LEU A 76 6.76 3.15 -10.95
CA LEU A 76 5.37 3.57 -11.10
C LEU A 76 5.00 3.62 -12.57
N THR A 77 3.89 2.97 -12.90
CA THR A 77 3.23 3.10 -14.20
C THR A 77 1.81 3.62 -13.99
N ALA A 78 1.30 4.40 -14.94
CA ALA A 78 0.01 5.03 -14.81
C ALA A 78 -0.69 5.15 -16.17
N GLU A 79 -1.97 4.82 -16.19
CA GLU A 79 -2.89 5.14 -17.28
C GLU A 79 -3.44 6.56 -17.07
N ASN A 80 -3.79 7.25 -18.16
CA ASN A 80 -4.32 8.63 -18.17
C ASN A 80 -3.41 9.71 -17.56
N LEU A 81 -2.24 9.34 -17.02
CA LEU A 81 -1.18 10.23 -16.58
C LEU A 81 0.02 10.08 -17.51
N LEU A 82 0.60 11.20 -17.89
CA LEU A 82 1.92 11.23 -18.53
C LEU A 82 2.99 11.48 -17.46
N LEU A 83 3.83 10.48 -17.20
CA LEU A 83 5.00 10.65 -16.34
C LEU A 83 6.12 11.35 -17.12
N LEU A 84 6.57 12.50 -16.64
CA LEU A 84 7.59 13.32 -17.30
C LEU A 84 9.02 12.84 -17.02
N ASP A 85 9.21 12.14 -15.91
CA ASP A 85 10.48 11.65 -15.36
C ASP A 85 10.38 10.15 -15.05
N ALA A 86 9.67 9.40 -15.89
CA ALA A 86 9.47 7.96 -15.75
C ALA A 86 10.81 7.19 -15.61
N GLY A 87 10.78 6.13 -14.82
CA GLY A 87 11.93 5.26 -14.57
C GLY A 87 11.99 4.78 -13.13
N ALA A 88 12.75 3.72 -12.90
CA ALA A 88 12.97 3.20 -11.54
C ALA A 88 13.77 4.21 -10.69
N GLN A 89 13.40 4.31 -9.42
CA GLN A 89 14.15 5.06 -8.41
C GLN A 89 14.68 4.12 -7.34
N THR A 90 15.99 4.19 -7.09
CA THR A 90 16.62 3.42 -6.02
C THR A 90 16.27 4.05 -4.66
N LEU A 91 15.83 3.22 -3.72
CA LEU A 91 15.61 3.58 -2.33
C LEU A 91 16.60 2.83 -1.43
N ASP A 92 17.25 3.57 -0.54
CA ASP A 92 18.03 3.01 0.57
C ASP A 92 17.11 2.89 1.77
N LEU A 93 16.83 1.66 2.20
CA LEU A 93 15.83 1.35 3.21
C LEU A 93 16.50 0.71 4.44
N PRO A 94 16.86 1.51 5.47
CA PRO A 94 17.28 0.98 6.76
C PRO A 94 16.21 0.06 7.35
N ASN A 95 16.62 -0.87 8.22
CA ASN A 95 15.65 -1.67 8.98
C ASN A 95 14.75 -0.75 9.85
N GLY A 96 13.43 -0.93 9.79
CA GLY A 96 12.44 -0.05 10.40
C GLY A 96 12.33 1.33 9.77
N GLY A 97 13.05 1.57 8.67
CA GLY A 97 13.11 2.84 7.95
C GLY A 97 12.12 2.92 6.80
N SER A 98 11.98 4.13 6.27
CA SER A 98 11.18 4.41 5.07
C SER A 98 11.84 5.47 4.20
N GLN A 99 11.57 5.41 2.90
CA GLN A 99 12.00 6.42 1.95
C GLN A 99 10.95 6.57 0.83
N ALA A 100 10.83 7.77 0.28
CA ALA A 100 9.89 8.06 -0.79
C ALA A 100 10.59 8.16 -2.15
N ALA A 101 9.98 7.54 -3.15
CA ALA A 101 10.22 7.80 -4.57
C ALA A 101 9.13 8.76 -5.08
N HIS A 102 9.52 9.64 -6.01
CA HIS A 102 8.63 10.67 -6.55
C HIS A 102 8.81 10.85 -8.05
N TRP A 103 7.69 10.96 -8.76
CA TRP A 103 7.62 11.26 -10.17
C TRP A 103 6.71 12.45 -10.40
N THR A 104 7.00 13.20 -11.44
CA THR A 104 6.18 14.29 -11.95
C THR A 104 5.23 13.74 -13.00
N ALA A 105 3.92 13.87 -12.75
CA ALA A 105 2.87 13.47 -13.67
C ALA A 105 2.15 14.68 -14.26
N VAL A 106 1.61 14.52 -15.47
CA VAL A 106 0.60 15.40 -16.05
C VAL A 106 -0.67 14.60 -16.26
N ALA A 107 -1.82 15.09 -15.80
CA ALA A 107 -3.11 14.48 -16.14
C ALA A 107 -3.38 14.69 -17.64
N SER A 108 -3.20 13.64 -18.43
CA SER A 108 -3.21 13.72 -19.90
C SER A 108 -4.54 13.31 -20.52
N GLN A 109 -5.37 12.55 -19.80
CA GLN A 109 -6.67 12.09 -20.26
C GLN A 109 -7.73 12.20 -19.15
N ILE A 110 -8.98 12.44 -19.54
CA ILE A 110 -10.14 12.43 -18.63
C ILE A 110 -10.59 10.99 -18.42
N GLY A 111 -10.74 10.58 -17.17
CA GLY A 111 -11.26 9.26 -16.81
C GLY A 111 -10.67 8.74 -15.51
N VAL A 112 -10.99 7.48 -15.21
CA VAL A 112 -10.34 6.68 -14.16
C VAL A 112 -9.23 5.87 -14.84
N GLY A 113 -8.02 5.92 -14.30
CA GLY A 113 -6.83 5.35 -14.94
C GLY A 113 -5.99 4.64 -13.90
N LYS A 114 -5.68 3.37 -14.15
CA LYS A 114 -4.97 2.55 -13.19
C LYS A 114 -3.54 3.05 -12.98
N VAL A 115 -3.14 3.16 -11.72
CA VAL A 115 -1.77 3.42 -11.29
C VAL A 115 -1.23 2.19 -10.59
N THR A 116 -0.18 1.59 -11.15
CA THR A 116 0.53 0.45 -10.56
C THR A 116 1.85 0.93 -10.01
N SER A 117 2.06 0.77 -8.71
CA SER A 117 3.32 1.09 -8.02
C SER A 117 3.95 -0.18 -7.49
N SER A 118 5.25 -0.35 -7.66
CA SER A 118 5.97 -1.52 -7.15
C SER A 118 7.24 -1.12 -6.41
N LEU A 119 7.62 -1.94 -5.44
CA LEU A 119 8.90 -1.86 -4.74
C LEU A 119 9.50 -3.25 -4.70
N ASN A 120 10.65 -3.43 -5.34
CA ASN A 120 11.37 -4.71 -5.35
C ASN A 120 12.69 -4.57 -4.59
N THR A 121 12.95 -5.48 -3.65
CA THR A 121 14.20 -5.53 -2.88
C THR A 121 14.73 -6.98 -2.82
N ALA A 122 15.93 -7.18 -2.29
CA ALA A 122 16.44 -8.52 -2.02
C ALA A 122 15.69 -9.26 -0.90
N ALA A 123 14.97 -8.54 -0.03
CA ALA A 123 14.24 -9.09 1.12
C ALA A 123 12.75 -9.38 0.82
N GLY A 124 12.30 -9.10 -0.41
CA GLY A 124 10.89 -9.18 -0.79
C GLY A 124 10.47 -7.98 -1.63
N GLY A 125 9.22 -7.96 -2.05
CA GLY A 125 8.67 -6.86 -2.81
C GLY A 125 7.16 -6.77 -2.64
N ASP A 126 6.62 -5.61 -3.00
CA ASP A 126 5.20 -5.32 -2.87
C ASP A 126 4.74 -4.54 -4.11
N LEU A 127 3.50 -4.78 -4.51
CA LEU A 127 2.88 -4.16 -5.67
C LEU A 127 1.47 -3.74 -5.31
N VAL A 128 1.16 -2.47 -5.54
CA VAL A 128 -0.13 -1.88 -5.23
C VAL A 128 -0.71 -1.24 -6.48
N GLU A 129 -1.98 -1.54 -6.75
CA GLU A 129 -2.72 -0.98 -7.86
C GLU A 129 -3.89 -0.15 -7.34
N LEU A 130 -3.97 1.10 -7.78
CA LEU A 130 -5.05 2.03 -7.44
C LEU A 130 -5.72 2.54 -8.73
N PRO A 131 -7.04 2.76 -8.71
CA PRO A 131 -7.78 3.34 -9.83
C PRO A 131 -7.60 4.86 -9.97
#